data_AF-N9PCF1-F1
#
_entry.id   AF-N9PCF1-F1
#
_cell.length_a   1.000
_cell.length_b   1.000
_cell.length_c   1.000
_cell.angle_alpha   90.00
_cell.angle_beta   90.00
_cell.angle_gamma   90.00
#
_symmetry.space_group_name_H-M   'P 1'
#
loop_
_entity.id
_entity.type
_entity.pdbx_description
1 polymer ?
#
loop_
_entity_poly.entity_id
_entity_poly.type
_entity_poly.pdbx_seq_one_letter_code
_entity_poly.pdbx_strand_id
1 'polypeptide(L)'
;MIKKSSVLIQVTLLIFEMKIASFALFLLMIIMTWAVFIYFIYDSSLYYFYQFIPFFAQLFNIALMFGLLLAIVYLYNQLYLKWFRQPITFKLYQQGISVDRSNQVNFFTWQDLIQIQLQQQQAQIHSFGLLSKTAPNRQYFYFNSWIWPATLTQQHSDFFKFWKKLESLAKQNQLQRISSASLHKKTHIDIIRLIADQQALDTFQRKQRRFAIGLTLGILVSFSLFMSYLLWHEFNDGSVEIPHQQTQAISGTNFETYQNRVYILKQGQGTFLLPQVKADQFTGLALNNLPDRAPELYSNVGKTLQYVYWQDHILSGLNSARTSYLGNDFSKDDQQVYFRDKHLANANAANFTAVLHPTFNALVYFYVKDDQQVYYKTHALSGLNPQQSQAFSNSSQYIHDQSVVYYQDKKLQGLNAKQTQIMSGSNRFSQNLNLATDGHAYYLNEQPLPHFAEHQFWGTTPVDAAQLQLLGSQSNEPYPGNFSYLFADQQQVYVYDEFYQQLKVLYRFQQPVQLKVLADRHLSDGQHTYLITEKLYRSRGRSSGSTTHGFKISLIREKDQQIIAQYFARNPSAFRLSSLFDRTKIAASQ
;
A
#
# COMPACT_ATOMS: atom_id res chain seq x y z
N MET A 1 -31.13 31.16 -55.62
CA MET A 1 -30.54 32.45 -55.19
C MET A 1 -31.50 33.13 -54.22
N ILE A 2 -31.32 32.94 -52.91
CA ILE A 2 -32.10 33.67 -51.89
C ILE A 2 -31.51 35.08 -51.83
N LYS A 3 -32.30 36.12 -52.19
CA LYS A 3 -31.93 37.54 -52.04
C LYS A 3 -31.39 37.73 -50.62
N LYS A 4 -30.14 38.21 -50.48
CA LYS A 4 -29.51 38.48 -49.18
C LYS A 4 -30.39 39.47 -48.42
N SER A 5 -31.18 38.95 -47.48
CA SER A 5 -31.86 39.73 -46.47
C SER A 5 -30.81 40.55 -45.71
N SER A 6 -31.12 41.81 -45.39
CA SER A 6 -30.26 42.63 -44.57
C SER A 6 -30.08 41.96 -43.20
N VAL A 7 -28.83 41.93 -42.73
CA VAL A 7 -28.50 41.43 -41.39
C VAL A 7 -29.13 42.38 -40.38
N LEU A 8 -30.01 41.87 -39.52
CA LEU A 8 -30.74 42.68 -38.54
C LEU A 8 -29.87 43.02 -37.33
N ILE A 9 -29.07 42.06 -36.89
CA ILE A 9 -28.07 42.21 -35.83
C ILE A 9 -27.02 41.11 -35.99
N GLN A 10 -25.77 41.40 -35.65
CA GLN A 10 -24.71 40.41 -35.62
C GLN A 10 -23.87 40.56 -34.36
N VAL A 11 -23.33 39.45 -33.89
CA VAL A 11 -22.44 39.43 -32.72
C VAL A 11 -21.34 38.39 -32.96
N THR A 12 -20.09 38.80 -32.75
CA THR A 12 -18.92 37.90 -32.89
C THR A 12 -18.32 37.68 -31.52
N LEU A 13 -18.18 36.41 -31.15
CA LEU A 13 -17.72 36.02 -29.82
C LEU A 13 -16.72 34.87 -29.92
N LEU A 14 -15.80 34.83 -28.96
CA LEU A 14 -14.92 33.69 -28.78
C LEU A 14 -15.66 32.63 -27.97
N ILE A 15 -15.97 31.50 -28.61
CA ILE A 15 -16.87 30.48 -28.08
C ILE A 15 -16.20 29.10 -28.10
N PHE A 16 -16.61 28.24 -27.18
CA PHE A 16 -16.26 26.81 -27.16
C PHE A 16 -17.41 25.97 -27.72
N GLU A 17 -17.18 25.23 -28.79
CA GLU A 17 -18.11 24.19 -29.27
C GLU A 17 -17.68 22.84 -28.68
N MET A 18 -18.55 22.22 -27.88
CA MET A 18 -18.22 20.92 -27.28
C MET A 18 -18.31 19.81 -28.33
N LYS A 19 -17.15 19.28 -28.75
CA LYS A 19 -17.10 18.10 -29.63
C LYS A 19 -17.04 16.83 -28.78
N ILE A 20 -17.90 15.86 -29.08
CA ILE A 20 -17.95 14.53 -28.41
C ILE A 20 -16.57 13.86 -28.42
N ALA A 21 -15.80 13.99 -29.50
CA ALA A 21 -14.45 13.46 -29.62
C ALA A 21 -13.49 14.01 -28.56
N SER A 22 -13.62 15.30 -28.18
CA SER A 22 -12.77 15.89 -27.14
C SER A 22 -13.14 15.38 -25.75
N PHE A 23 -14.43 15.16 -25.49
CA PHE A 23 -14.90 14.55 -24.24
C PHE A 23 -14.46 13.09 -24.11
N ALA A 24 -14.47 12.33 -25.22
CA ALA A 24 -13.93 10.97 -25.25
C ALA A 24 -12.41 10.94 -24.97
N LEU A 25 -11.66 11.88 -25.54
CA LEU A 25 -10.21 12.00 -25.31
C LEU A 25 -9.89 12.39 -23.86
N PHE A 26 -10.73 13.23 -23.24
CA PHE A 26 -10.67 13.52 -21.80
C PHE A 26 -10.91 12.28 -20.93
N LEU A 27 -11.96 11.51 -21.24
CA LEU A 27 -12.26 10.27 -20.52
C LEU A 27 -11.11 9.25 -20.66
N LEU A 28 -10.55 9.12 -21.86
CA LEU A 28 -9.39 8.27 -22.13
C LEU A 28 -8.16 8.72 -21.32
N MET A 29 -7.90 10.02 -21.23
CA MET A 29 -6.80 10.56 -20.41
C MET A 29 -6.98 10.24 -18.92
N ILE A 30 -8.21 10.35 -18.40
CA ILE A 30 -8.52 9.95 -17.02
C ILE A 30 -8.24 8.46 -16.86
N ILE A 31 -8.82 7.60 -17.73
CA ILE A 31 -8.62 6.15 -17.66
C ILE A 31 -7.14 5.78 -17.73
N MET A 32 -6.36 6.42 -18.61
CA MET A 32 -4.93 6.13 -18.75
C MET A 32 -4.13 6.60 -17.55
N THR A 33 -4.45 7.75 -16.99
CA THR A 33 -3.83 8.20 -15.72
C THR A 33 -4.14 7.19 -14.61
N TRP A 34 -5.38 6.70 -14.53
CA TRP A 34 -5.77 5.69 -13.55
C TRP A 34 -5.03 4.36 -13.77
N ALA A 35 -4.90 3.89 -15.00
CA ALA A 35 -4.17 2.65 -15.30
C ALA A 35 -2.68 2.77 -14.94
N VAL A 36 -2.04 3.89 -15.29
CA VAL A 36 -0.65 4.18 -14.94
C VAL A 36 -0.48 4.29 -13.42
N PHE A 37 -1.40 4.93 -12.72
CA PHE A 37 -1.33 5.08 -11.27
C PHE A 37 -1.58 3.77 -10.53
N ILE A 38 -2.52 2.92 -10.98
CA ILE A 38 -2.71 1.55 -10.46
C ILE A 38 -1.43 0.73 -10.68
N TYR A 39 -0.84 0.81 -11.88
CA TYR A 39 0.43 0.15 -12.18
C TYR A 39 1.54 0.61 -11.23
N PHE A 40 1.71 1.91 -11.02
CA PHE A 40 2.72 2.43 -10.09
C PHE A 40 2.41 2.12 -8.62
N ILE A 41 1.15 2.09 -8.17
CA ILE A 41 0.78 1.64 -6.81
C ILE A 41 1.14 0.15 -6.62
N TYR A 42 0.92 -0.66 -7.65
CA TYR A 42 1.17 -2.09 -7.60
C TYR A 42 2.67 -2.42 -7.66
N ASP A 43 3.44 -1.69 -8.49
CA ASP A 43 4.85 -1.99 -8.80
C ASP A 43 5.84 -1.19 -7.92
N SER A 44 5.47 0.03 -7.49
CA SER A 44 6.38 0.91 -6.71
C SER A 44 6.11 0.82 -5.22
N SER A 45 6.80 -0.08 -4.52
CA SER A 45 7.19 -0.01 -3.10
C SER A 45 6.13 0.35 -2.04
N LEU A 46 4.85 0.42 -2.37
CA LEU A 46 3.76 0.73 -1.44
C LEU A 46 3.36 -0.48 -0.59
N TYR A 47 3.77 -1.69 -0.98
CA TYR A 47 3.73 -2.88 -0.13
C TYR A 47 4.30 -2.60 1.27
N TYR A 48 5.39 -1.82 1.36
CA TYR A 48 6.01 -1.44 2.63
C TYR A 48 5.22 -0.35 3.36
N PHE A 49 4.61 0.62 2.67
CA PHE A 49 3.82 1.68 3.31
C PHE A 49 2.47 1.18 3.86
N TYR A 50 1.88 0.16 3.22
CA TYR A 50 0.67 -0.52 3.68
C TYR A 50 0.87 -1.32 4.98
N GLN A 51 2.10 -1.71 5.32
CA GLN A 51 2.42 -2.38 6.59
C GLN A 51 2.34 -1.43 7.80
N PHE A 52 2.57 -0.12 7.62
CA PHE A 52 2.68 0.80 8.76
C PHE A 52 1.35 1.45 9.17
N ILE A 53 0.50 1.87 8.23
CA ILE A 53 -0.82 2.42 8.55
C ILE A 53 -1.83 2.15 7.42
N PRO A 54 -2.48 0.98 7.36
CA PRO A 54 -3.31 0.59 6.22
C PRO A 54 -4.48 1.56 5.97
N PHE A 55 -5.03 2.17 7.03
CA PHE A 55 -6.15 3.11 6.91
C PHE A 55 -5.73 4.52 6.45
N PHE A 56 -4.60 5.06 6.95
CA PHE A 56 -4.11 6.38 6.52
C PHE A 56 -3.46 6.33 5.14
N ALA A 57 -2.78 5.23 4.79
CA ALA A 57 -2.27 5.02 3.43
C ALA A 57 -3.41 5.03 2.41
N GLN A 58 -4.53 4.34 2.72
CA GLN A 58 -5.73 4.37 1.87
C GLN A 58 -6.32 5.78 1.76
N LEU A 59 -6.48 6.50 2.87
CA LEU A 59 -7.02 7.87 2.85
C LEU A 59 -6.09 8.87 2.14
N PHE A 60 -4.78 8.74 2.33
CA PHE A 60 -3.77 9.56 1.65
C PHE A 60 -3.75 9.25 0.15
N ASN A 61 -3.84 7.97 -0.25
CA ASN A 61 -3.96 7.57 -1.65
C ASN A 61 -5.23 8.14 -2.28
N ILE A 62 -6.36 8.07 -1.58
CA ILE A 62 -7.62 8.67 -2.02
C ILE A 62 -7.45 10.19 -2.17
N ALA A 63 -6.86 10.87 -1.19
CA ALA A 63 -6.63 12.31 -1.23
C ALA A 63 -5.69 12.74 -2.37
N LEU A 64 -4.59 12.01 -2.57
CA LEU A 64 -3.62 12.24 -3.64
C LEU A 64 -4.23 11.97 -5.02
N MET A 65 -5.06 10.94 -5.13
CA MET A 65 -5.83 10.62 -6.33
C MET A 65 -6.82 11.73 -6.66
N PHE A 66 -7.56 12.25 -5.68
CA PHE A 66 -8.44 13.40 -5.88
C PHE A 66 -7.66 14.67 -6.24
N GLY A 67 -6.49 14.90 -5.64
CA GLY A 67 -5.61 16.02 -5.96
C GLY A 67 -5.08 15.98 -7.40
N LEU A 68 -4.57 14.83 -7.84
CA LEU A 68 -4.12 14.62 -9.21
C LEU A 68 -5.27 14.74 -10.22
N LEU A 69 -6.43 14.19 -9.89
CA LEU A 69 -7.63 14.33 -10.73
C LEU A 69 -7.97 15.81 -10.93
N LEU A 70 -7.99 16.62 -9.86
CA LEU A 70 -8.25 18.05 -9.96
C LEU A 70 -7.20 18.78 -10.82
N ALA A 71 -5.91 18.45 -10.67
CA ALA A 71 -4.83 19.03 -11.47
C ALA A 71 -4.95 18.67 -12.95
N ILE A 72 -5.27 17.41 -13.27
CA ILE A 72 -5.47 16.94 -14.65
C ILE A 72 -6.71 17.59 -15.28
N VAL A 73 -7.81 17.65 -14.53
CA VAL A 73 -9.04 18.33 -14.97
C VAL A 73 -8.76 19.81 -15.27
N TYR A 74 -7.98 20.47 -14.42
CA TYR A 74 -7.56 21.85 -14.63
C TYR A 74 -6.67 22.01 -15.87
N LEU A 75 -5.63 21.19 -16.01
CA LEU A 75 -4.69 21.27 -17.13
C LEU A 75 -5.37 20.94 -18.46
N TYR A 76 -6.24 19.93 -18.47
CA TYR A 76 -7.11 19.63 -19.61
C TYR A 76 -7.99 20.82 -19.95
N ASN A 77 -8.63 21.45 -18.96
CA ASN A 77 -9.44 22.64 -19.20
C ASN A 77 -8.59 23.76 -19.85
N GLN A 78 -7.37 24.00 -19.38
CA GLN A 78 -6.48 25.01 -20.00
C GLN A 78 -6.08 24.67 -21.44
N LEU A 79 -5.68 23.42 -21.70
CA LEU A 79 -5.34 22.97 -23.06
C LEU A 79 -6.56 23.05 -23.98
N TYR A 80 -7.73 22.64 -23.49
CA TYR A 80 -8.99 22.71 -24.21
C TYR A 80 -9.35 24.16 -24.57
N LEU A 81 -9.25 25.08 -23.60
CA LEU A 81 -9.47 26.52 -23.82
C LEU A 81 -8.48 27.10 -24.84
N LYS A 82 -7.22 26.64 -24.85
CA LYS A 82 -6.21 27.12 -25.79
C LYS A 82 -6.45 26.64 -27.22
N TRP A 83 -6.89 25.40 -27.41
CA TRP A 83 -6.94 24.75 -28.73
C TRP A 83 -8.31 24.83 -29.41
N PHE A 84 -9.40 24.91 -28.65
CA PHE A 84 -10.78 24.86 -29.19
C PHE A 84 -11.54 26.18 -29.11
N ARG A 85 -10.94 27.25 -28.57
CA ARG A 85 -11.55 28.59 -28.56
C ARG A 85 -11.45 29.20 -29.95
N GLN A 86 -12.59 29.40 -30.60
CA GLN A 86 -12.65 29.98 -31.94
C GLN A 86 -13.65 31.15 -32.00
N PRO A 87 -13.40 32.18 -32.83
CA PRO A 87 -14.38 33.23 -33.07
C PRO A 87 -15.54 32.66 -33.89
N ILE A 88 -16.75 32.80 -33.37
CA ILE A 88 -17.99 32.44 -34.05
C ILE A 88 -18.84 33.72 -34.16
N THR A 89 -19.32 33.98 -35.38
CA THR A 89 -20.21 35.11 -35.64
C THR A 89 -21.63 34.61 -35.80
N PHE A 90 -22.53 35.07 -34.94
CA PHE A 90 -23.96 34.86 -35.11
C PHE A 90 -24.57 36.03 -35.86
N LYS A 91 -25.32 35.75 -36.93
CA LYS A 91 -26.08 36.78 -37.66
C LYS A 91 -27.55 36.43 -37.64
N LEU A 92 -28.37 37.42 -37.32
CA LEU A 92 -29.82 37.27 -37.28
C LEU A 92 -30.44 37.89 -38.53
N TYR A 93 -31.25 37.10 -39.21
CA TYR A 93 -32.01 37.48 -40.39
C TYR A 93 -33.51 37.37 -40.09
N GLN A 94 -34.35 37.97 -40.94
CA GLN A 94 -35.79 37.84 -40.79
C GLN A 94 -36.25 36.38 -40.96
N GLN A 95 -35.57 35.60 -41.80
CA GLN A 95 -35.92 34.22 -42.12
C GLN A 95 -35.26 33.17 -41.21
N GLY A 96 -34.32 33.56 -40.35
CA GLY A 96 -33.57 32.60 -39.53
C GLY A 96 -32.27 33.15 -38.93
N ILE A 97 -31.40 32.25 -38.51
CA ILE A 97 -30.11 32.56 -37.87
C ILE A 97 -28.97 31.90 -38.65
N SER A 98 -27.88 32.63 -38.90
CA SER A 98 -26.62 32.03 -39.37
C SER A 98 -25.62 31.92 -38.23
N VAL A 99 -24.86 30.83 -38.28
CA VAL A 99 -23.68 30.58 -37.44
C VAL A 99 -22.50 30.51 -38.39
N ASP A 100 -21.73 31.59 -38.43
CA ASP A 100 -20.56 31.73 -39.29
C ASP A 100 -19.31 31.36 -38.49
N ARG A 101 -18.59 30.36 -39.00
CA ARG A 101 -17.28 29.91 -38.53
C ARG A 101 -16.23 30.34 -39.55
N SER A 102 -14.95 30.33 -39.17
CA SER A 102 -13.85 30.73 -40.06
C SER A 102 -13.92 30.11 -41.46
N ASN A 103 -14.39 28.87 -41.59
CA ASN A 103 -14.42 28.13 -42.86
C ASN A 103 -15.81 27.58 -43.26
N GLN A 104 -16.88 27.84 -42.47
CA GLN A 104 -18.20 27.26 -42.69
C GLN A 104 -19.32 28.21 -42.27
N VAL A 105 -20.34 28.37 -43.11
CA VAL A 105 -21.54 29.18 -42.80
C VAL A 105 -22.74 28.26 -42.77
N ASN A 106 -23.31 28.08 -41.57
CA ASN A 106 -24.52 27.28 -41.38
C ASN A 106 -25.71 28.21 -41.17
N PHE A 107 -26.65 28.22 -42.12
CA PHE A 107 -27.90 28.96 -41.99
C PHE A 107 -29.03 28.04 -41.57
N PHE A 108 -29.75 28.44 -40.53
CA PHE A 108 -30.90 27.70 -39.98
C PHE A 108 -32.15 28.56 -40.15
N THR A 109 -33.09 28.08 -40.96
CA THR A 109 -34.41 28.74 -41.08
C THR A 109 -35.23 28.52 -39.82
N TRP A 110 -36.25 29.34 -39.58
CA TRP A 110 -37.19 29.12 -38.47
C TRP A 110 -37.89 27.75 -38.54
N GLN A 111 -38.09 27.19 -39.74
CA GLN A 111 -38.72 25.88 -39.95
C GLN A 111 -37.79 24.69 -39.68
N ASP A 112 -36.47 24.89 -39.89
CA ASP A 112 -35.46 23.86 -39.63
C ASP A 112 -35.11 23.73 -38.15
N LEU A 113 -35.34 24.78 -37.37
CA LEU A 113 -35.04 24.81 -35.94
C LEU A 113 -36.04 23.94 -35.16
N ILE A 114 -35.52 23.19 -34.20
CA ILE A 114 -36.31 22.42 -33.23
C ILE A 114 -36.34 23.18 -31.91
N GLN A 115 -35.17 23.60 -31.44
CA GLN A 115 -35.02 24.29 -30.15
C GLN A 115 -33.81 25.22 -30.15
N ILE A 116 -34.00 26.43 -29.63
CA ILE A 116 -32.92 27.31 -29.17
C ILE A 116 -32.97 27.37 -27.65
N GLN A 117 -31.83 27.21 -26.97
CA GLN A 117 -31.74 27.27 -25.52
C GLN A 117 -30.69 28.29 -25.09
N LEU A 118 -31.04 29.13 -24.12
CA LEU A 118 -30.12 29.97 -23.38
C LEU A 118 -30.05 29.47 -21.95
N GLN A 119 -28.84 29.32 -21.41
CA GLN A 119 -28.63 29.04 -20.00
C GLN A 119 -27.93 30.23 -19.35
N GLN A 120 -28.56 30.75 -18.29
CA GLN A 120 -28.09 31.89 -17.53
C GLN A 120 -27.95 31.51 -16.04
N GLN A 121 -26.93 32.03 -15.35
CA GLN A 121 -26.75 31.88 -13.90
C GLN A 121 -26.40 33.26 -13.31
N GLN A 122 -27.17 33.75 -12.34
CA GLN A 122 -26.90 35.04 -11.66
C GLN A 122 -26.57 36.20 -12.62
N ALA A 123 -27.44 36.41 -13.61
CA ALA A 123 -27.28 37.37 -14.70
C ALA A 123 -26.22 37.05 -15.78
N GLN A 124 -25.41 36.00 -15.64
CA GLN A 124 -24.39 35.58 -16.61
C GLN A 124 -24.90 34.50 -17.56
N ILE A 125 -24.71 34.66 -18.87
CA ILE A 125 -25.04 33.66 -19.90
C ILE A 125 -23.86 32.70 -20.01
N HIS A 126 -24.12 31.44 -19.73
CA HIS A 126 -23.13 30.37 -19.74
C HIS A 126 -23.09 29.62 -21.06
N SER A 127 -24.25 29.35 -21.64
CA SER A 127 -24.33 28.63 -22.91
C SER A 127 -25.50 29.04 -23.77
N PHE A 128 -25.29 28.91 -25.07
CA PHE A 128 -26.30 29.02 -26.11
C PHE A 128 -26.35 27.68 -26.85
N GLY A 129 -27.53 27.10 -26.98
CA GLY A 129 -27.74 25.79 -27.58
C GLY A 129 -28.67 25.89 -28.78
N LEU A 130 -28.30 25.25 -29.88
CA LEU A 130 -29.11 25.17 -31.09
C LEU A 130 -29.34 23.70 -31.46
N LEU A 131 -30.60 23.37 -31.71
CA LEU A 131 -31.04 22.06 -32.18
C LEU A 131 -31.86 22.27 -33.46
N SER A 132 -31.47 21.61 -34.55
CA SER A 132 -32.16 21.67 -35.84
C SER A 132 -32.44 20.27 -36.38
N LYS A 133 -33.33 20.18 -37.37
CA LYS A 133 -33.67 18.93 -38.09
C LYS A 133 -32.52 18.46 -38.98
N THR A 134 -31.76 19.41 -39.52
CA THR A 134 -30.66 19.20 -40.47
C THR A 134 -29.34 18.84 -39.81
N ALA A 135 -29.20 19.07 -38.49
CA ALA A 135 -28.02 18.68 -37.72
C ALA A 135 -28.37 17.57 -36.72
N PRO A 136 -27.76 16.37 -36.81
CA PRO A 136 -28.16 15.22 -36.00
C PRO A 136 -27.84 15.36 -34.50
N ASN A 137 -26.98 16.31 -34.12
CA ASN A 137 -26.53 16.53 -32.76
C ASN A 137 -26.83 17.95 -32.30
N ARG A 138 -27.22 18.09 -31.02
CA ARG A 138 -27.42 19.39 -30.38
C ARG A 138 -26.11 20.16 -30.29
N GLN A 139 -26.06 21.36 -30.86
CA GLN A 139 -24.88 22.22 -30.81
C GLN A 139 -24.93 23.08 -29.55
N TYR A 140 -23.91 23.00 -28.72
CA TYR A 140 -23.74 23.84 -27.54
C TYR A 140 -22.55 24.77 -27.72
N PHE A 141 -22.81 26.05 -27.51
CA PHE A 141 -21.88 27.16 -27.59
C PHE A 141 -21.68 27.71 -26.19
N TYR A 142 -20.53 27.42 -25.57
CA TYR A 142 -20.21 27.91 -24.25
C TYR A 142 -19.44 29.22 -24.33
N PHE A 143 -19.84 30.21 -23.52
CA PHE A 143 -19.18 31.52 -23.47
C PHE A 143 -18.07 31.55 -22.41
N ASN A 144 -18.13 30.66 -21.42
CA ASN A 144 -17.14 30.46 -20.35
C ASN A 144 -16.77 28.97 -20.25
N SER A 145 -15.71 28.65 -19.49
CA SER A 145 -15.36 27.25 -19.20
C SER A 145 -16.52 26.55 -18.48
N TRP A 146 -16.85 25.34 -18.93
CA TRP A 146 -17.83 24.44 -18.30
C TRP A 146 -17.43 24.00 -16.89
N ILE A 147 -16.15 24.12 -16.50
CA ILE A 147 -15.62 23.68 -15.21
C ILE A 147 -15.51 24.86 -14.23
N TRP A 148 -15.03 26.03 -14.67
CA TRP A 148 -14.89 27.22 -13.81
C TRP A 148 -15.39 28.51 -14.51
N PRO A 149 -16.55 29.06 -14.11
CA PRO A 149 -17.01 30.34 -14.61
C PRO A 149 -16.14 31.47 -14.05
N ALA A 150 -15.33 32.10 -14.90
CA ALA A 150 -14.53 33.28 -14.55
C ALA A 150 -15.37 34.58 -14.64
N THR A 151 -14.91 35.63 -13.96
CA THR A 151 -15.50 36.99 -13.95
C THR A 151 -15.46 37.65 -15.33
N LEU A 152 -16.56 38.33 -15.69
CA LEU A 152 -16.98 38.68 -17.06
C LEU A 152 -16.25 39.87 -17.72
N THR A 153 -16.11 39.81 -19.05
CA THR A 153 -15.67 40.90 -19.93
C THR A 153 -16.82 41.47 -20.79
N GLN A 154 -16.60 42.63 -21.40
CA GLN A 154 -17.53 43.49 -22.18
C GLN A 154 -18.38 42.80 -23.26
N GLN A 155 -17.98 41.60 -23.71
CA GLN A 155 -18.62 40.78 -24.76
C GLN A 155 -20.05 40.30 -24.42
N HIS A 156 -20.41 40.33 -23.14
CA HIS A 156 -21.68 39.83 -22.63
C HIS A 156 -22.88 40.73 -22.93
N SER A 157 -22.65 42.05 -22.94
CA SER A 157 -23.70 43.06 -23.18
C SER A 157 -24.21 43.04 -24.62
N ASP A 158 -23.34 42.78 -25.59
CA ASP A 158 -23.69 42.72 -27.01
C ASP A 158 -24.43 41.43 -27.37
N PHE A 159 -24.11 40.30 -26.73
CA PHE A 159 -24.90 39.07 -26.91
C PHE A 159 -26.29 39.18 -26.28
N PHE A 160 -26.43 39.90 -25.16
CA PHE A 160 -27.75 40.13 -24.57
C PHE A 160 -28.66 40.94 -25.52
N LYS A 161 -28.11 41.97 -26.19
CA LYS A 161 -28.83 42.72 -27.25
C LYS A 161 -29.24 41.79 -28.40
N PHE A 162 -28.34 40.90 -28.83
CA PHE A 162 -28.63 39.87 -29.82
C PHE A 162 -29.77 38.95 -29.39
N TRP A 163 -29.70 38.39 -28.17
CA TRP A 163 -30.73 37.51 -27.61
C TRP A 163 -32.09 38.20 -27.53
N LYS A 164 -32.15 39.46 -27.09
CA LYS A 164 -33.41 40.22 -27.02
C LYS A 164 -34.04 40.43 -28.39
N LYS A 165 -33.24 40.71 -29.42
CA LYS A 165 -33.72 40.80 -30.81
C LYS A 165 -34.21 39.45 -31.32
N LEU A 166 -33.51 38.37 -30.99
CA LEU A 166 -33.91 36.99 -31.31
C LEU A 166 -35.24 36.63 -30.65
N GLU A 167 -35.43 36.90 -29.35
CA GLU A 167 -36.70 36.70 -28.65
C GLU A 167 -37.85 37.46 -29.33
N SER A 168 -37.61 38.69 -29.80
CA SER A 168 -38.61 39.49 -30.50
C SER A 168 -39.02 38.88 -31.85
N LEU A 169 -38.08 38.39 -32.65
CA LEU A 169 -38.38 37.73 -33.92
C LEU A 169 -39.03 36.35 -33.71
N ALA A 170 -38.60 35.62 -32.68
CA ALA A 170 -39.19 34.33 -32.32
C ALA A 170 -40.68 34.48 -31.95
N LYS A 171 -41.05 35.55 -31.24
CA LYS A 171 -42.45 35.89 -30.96
C LYS A 171 -43.25 36.18 -32.24
N GLN A 172 -42.66 36.91 -33.19
CA GLN A 172 -43.32 37.20 -34.48
C GLN A 172 -43.56 35.93 -35.30
N ASN A 173 -42.70 34.92 -35.17
CA ASN A 173 -42.81 33.64 -35.86
C ASN A 173 -43.53 32.56 -35.03
N GLN A 174 -44.23 32.94 -33.95
CA GLN A 174 -45.03 32.04 -33.10
C GLN A 174 -44.25 30.90 -32.42
N LEU A 175 -42.94 31.07 -32.15
CA LEU A 175 -42.17 30.08 -31.38
C LEU A 175 -42.59 30.08 -29.90
N GLN A 176 -42.69 28.90 -29.30
CA GLN A 176 -43.06 28.75 -27.90
C GLN A 176 -41.88 29.08 -26.97
N ARG A 177 -42.07 30.03 -26.06
CA ARG A 177 -41.06 30.39 -25.05
C ARG A 177 -41.37 29.72 -23.73
N ILE A 178 -40.46 28.86 -23.27
CA ILE A 178 -40.51 28.23 -21.94
C ILE A 178 -39.34 28.75 -21.12
N SER A 179 -39.61 29.25 -19.92
CA SER A 179 -38.59 29.63 -18.95
C SER A 179 -38.73 28.71 -17.75
N SER A 180 -37.73 27.89 -17.51
CA SER A 180 -37.63 27.11 -16.28
C SER A 180 -36.55 27.76 -15.42
N ALA A 181 -36.94 28.47 -14.36
CA ALA A 181 -36.07 28.64 -13.21
C ALA A 181 -36.00 27.27 -12.53
N SER A 182 -34.81 26.70 -12.33
CA SER A 182 -34.72 25.34 -11.78
C SER A 182 -35.47 25.23 -10.44
N LEU A 183 -36.13 24.10 -10.18
CA LEU A 183 -36.89 23.80 -8.94
C LEU A 183 -36.08 24.03 -7.64
N HIS A 184 -34.76 24.17 -7.74
CA HIS A 184 -33.90 24.54 -6.63
C HIS A 184 -33.57 26.04 -6.65
N LYS A 185 -34.33 26.84 -5.88
CA LYS A 185 -34.10 28.28 -5.64
C LYS A 185 -32.66 28.64 -5.19
N LYS A 186 -31.80 27.66 -4.85
CA LYS A 186 -30.43 27.88 -4.38
C LYS A 186 -29.39 28.03 -5.50
N THR A 187 -29.56 27.42 -6.68
CA THR A 187 -28.52 27.44 -7.73
C THR A 187 -28.60 28.64 -8.68
N HIS A 188 -29.72 29.39 -8.68
CA HIS A 188 -29.94 30.61 -9.48
C HIS A 188 -29.63 30.43 -10.98
N ILE A 189 -29.94 29.25 -11.55
CA ILE A 189 -29.80 28.96 -12.99
C ILE A 189 -31.17 29.08 -13.67
N ASP A 190 -31.26 30.00 -14.63
CA ASP A 190 -32.41 30.22 -15.50
C ASP A 190 -32.14 29.61 -16.88
N ILE A 191 -32.99 28.68 -17.31
CA ILE A 191 -32.93 28.09 -18.64
C ILE A 191 -34.12 28.60 -19.45
N ILE A 192 -33.83 29.39 -20.49
CA ILE A 192 -34.82 29.91 -21.42
C ILE A 192 -34.76 29.06 -22.69
N ARG A 193 -35.90 28.56 -23.14
CA ARG A 193 -36.03 27.72 -24.34
C ARG A 193 -37.01 28.37 -25.30
N LEU A 194 -36.63 28.47 -26.56
CA LEU A 194 -37.50 28.81 -27.68
C LEU A 194 -37.68 27.54 -28.50
N ILE A 195 -38.91 27.04 -28.55
CA ILE A 195 -39.25 25.78 -29.19
C ILE A 195 -39.97 26.10 -30.50
N ALA A 196 -39.44 25.58 -31.59
CA ALA A 196 -40.02 25.71 -32.92
C ALA A 196 -40.78 24.43 -33.33
N ASP A 197 -40.38 23.26 -32.82
CA ASP A 197 -41.07 21.98 -33.08
C ASP A 197 -41.03 21.07 -31.84
N GLN A 198 -42.18 20.94 -31.15
CA GLN A 198 -42.30 20.15 -29.93
C GLN A 198 -42.21 18.63 -30.20
N GLN A 199 -42.79 18.14 -31.30
CA GLN A 199 -42.82 16.71 -31.63
C GLN A 199 -41.43 16.19 -32.01
N ALA A 200 -40.66 16.98 -32.76
CA ALA A 200 -39.27 16.66 -33.08
C ALA A 200 -38.39 16.63 -31.82
N LEU A 201 -38.62 17.56 -30.88
CA LEU A 201 -37.91 17.61 -29.61
C LEU A 201 -38.14 16.35 -28.75
N ASP A 202 -39.40 15.91 -28.60
CA ASP A 202 -39.74 14.71 -27.82
C ASP A 202 -39.17 13.43 -28.43
N THR A 203 -39.10 13.37 -29.76
CA THR A 203 -38.51 12.23 -30.48
C THR A 203 -36.99 12.18 -30.26
N PHE A 204 -36.31 13.33 -30.33
CA PHE A 204 -34.88 13.43 -30.03
C PHE A 204 -34.57 13.00 -28.59
N GLN A 205 -35.33 13.49 -27.60
CA GLN A 205 -35.12 13.16 -26.19
C GLN A 205 -35.34 11.67 -25.89
N ARG A 206 -36.35 11.04 -26.51
CA ARG A 206 -36.58 9.59 -26.37
C ARG A 206 -35.42 8.76 -26.91
N LYS A 207 -34.87 9.13 -28.07
CA LYS A 207 -33.70 8.46 -28.66
C LYS A 207 -32.47 8.59 -27.75
N GLN A 208 -32.20 9.79 -27.23
CA GLN A 208 -31.09 10.04 -26.31
C GLN A 208 -31.22 9.23 -25.02
N ARG A 209 -32.43 9.15 -24.44
CA ARG A 209 -32.68 8.36 -23.22
C ARG A 209 -32.42 6.88 -23.44
N ARG A 210 -32.89 6.30 -24.55
CA ARG A 210 -32.62 4.88 -24.88
C ARG A 210 -31.12 4.60 -25.01
N PHE A 211 -30.39 5.49 -25.67
CA PHE A 211 -28.94 5.37 -25.78
C PHE A 211 -28.23 5.42 -24.42
N ALA A 212 -28.59 6.36 -23.55
CA ALA A 212 -28.00 6.49 -22.22
C ALA A 212 -28.27 5.25 -21.33
N ILE A 213 -29.49 4.72 -21.37
CA ILE A 213 -29.85 3.48 -20.66
C ILE A 213 -29.00 2.30 -21.17
N GLY A 214 -28.92 2.13 -22.49
CA GLY A 214 -28.12 1.06 -23.10
C GLY A 214 -26.64 1.12 -22.73
N LEU A 215 -26.04 2.32 -22.75
CA LEU A 215 -24.65 2.52 -22.37
C LEU A 215 -24.41 2.22 -20.88
N THR A 216 -25.33 2.65 -20.01
CA THR A 216 -25.23 2.39 -18.55
C THR A 216 -25.30 0.89 -18.26
N LEU A 217 -26.23 0.18 -18.90
CA LEU A 217 -26.34 -1.27 -18.77
C LEU A 217 -25.08 -1.98 -19.28
N GLY A 218 -24.53 -1.55 -20.42
CA GLY A 218 -23.29 -2.11 -20.95
C GLY A 218 -22.10 -1.98 -19.99
N ILE A 219 -21.96 -0.83 -19.31
CA ILE A 219 -20.92 -0.61 -18.31
C ILE A 219 -21.13 -1.51 -17.10
N LEU A 220 -22.35 -1.62 -16.58
CA LEU A 220 -22.67 -2.47 -15.42
C LEU A 220 -22.38 -3.95 -15.69
N VAL A 221 -22.78 -4.44 -16.86
CA VAL A 221 -22.51 -5.83 -17.27
C VAL A 221 -21.01 -6.08 -17.39
N SER A 222 -20.27 -5.17 -18.03
CA SER A 222 -18.81 -5.29 -18.16
C SER A 222 -18.10 -5.31 -16.80
N PHE A 223 -18.49 -4.43 -15.89
CA PHE A 223 -17.93 -4.38 -14.53
C PHE A 223 -18.24 -5.65 -13.74
N SER A 224 -19.46 -6.17 -13.85
CA SER A 224 -19.86 -7.43 -13.20
C SER A 224 -19.06 -8.62 -13.71
N LEU A 225 -18.85 -8.72 -15.03
CA LEU A 225 -18.03 -9.77 -15.63
C LEU A 225 -16.56 -9.67 -15.19
N PHE A 226 -16.01 -8.45 -15.13
CA PHE A 226 -14.66 -8.22 -14.64
C PHE A 226 -14.48 -8.64 -13.18
N MET A 227 -15.41 -8.27 -12.29
CA MET A 227 -15.37 -8.70 -10.89
C MET A 227 -15.54 -10.21 -10.74
N SER A 228 -16.40 -10.83 -11.55
CA SER A 228 -16.57 -12.28 -11.55
C SER A 228 -15.28 -13.00 -11.97
N TYR A 229 -14.57 -12.48 -12.97
CA TYR A 229 -13.26 -12.99 -13.40
C TYR A 229 -12.21 -12.88 -12.30
N LEU A 230 -12.12 -11.74 -11.61
CA LEU A 230 -11.18 -11.56 -10.49
C LEU A 230 -11.46 -12.52 -9.34
N LEU A 231 -12.73 -12.65 -8.95
CA LEU A 231 -13.13 -13.56 -7.87
C LEU A 231 -12.88 -15.02 -8.27
N TRP A 232 -13.16 -15.40 -9.51
CA TRP A 232 -12.85 -16.75 -10.01
C TRP A 232 -11.36 -17.08 -9.91
N HIS A 233 -10.48 -16.13 -10.26
CA HIS A 233 -9.04 -16.34 -10.16
C HIS A 233 -8.56 -16.49 -8.70
N GLU A 234 -9.14 -15.74 -7.76
CA GLU A 234 -8.76 -15.79 -6.36
C GLU A 234 -9.27 -17.07 -5.66
N PHE A 235 -10.47 -17.54 -5.99
CA PHE A 235 -11.06 -18.73 -5.37
C PHE A 235 -10.68 -20.05 -6.05
N ASN A 236 -10.20 -20.01 -7.29
CA ASN A 236 -9.71 -21.20 -8.00
C ASN A 236 -8.19 -21.32 -7.85
N ASP A 237 -7.72 -21.40 -6.60
CA ASP A 237 -6.30 -21.56 -6.24
C ASP A 237 -5.77 -22.99 -6.48
N GLY A 238 -6.65 -23.91 -6.90
CA GLY A 238 -6.34 -25.32 -7.14
C GLY A 238 -6.49 -26.20 -5.90
N SER A 239 -6.94 -25.64 -4.77
CA SER A 239 -7.28 -26.42 -3.59
C SER A 239 -8.55 -27.25 -3.81
N VAL A 240 -8.67 -28.33 -3.06
CA VAL A 240 -9.79 -29.27 -3.12
C VAL A 240 -10.38 -29.45 -1.73
N GLU A 241 -11.71 -29.36 -1.65
CA GLU A 241 -12.44 -29.72 -0.43
C GLU A 241 -12.56 -31.25 -0.35
N ILE A 242 -12.06 -31.83 0.74
CA ILE A 242 -12.17 -33.26 1.00
C ILE A 242 -12.81 -33.49 2.37
N PRO A 243 -13.59 -34.59 2.55
CA PRO A 243 -14.21 -34.90 3.83
C PRO A 243 -13.15 -35.36 4.83
N HIS A 244 -12.62 -34.43 5.63
CA HIS A 244 -11.53 -34.69 6.59
C HIS A 244 -11.81 -35.84 7.59
N GLN A 245 -13.08 -36.20 7.83
CA GLN A 245 -13.44 -37.34 8.69
C GLN A 245 -13.17 -38.71 8.05
N GLN A 246 -12.94 -38.75 6.74
CA GLN A 246 -12.75 -39.97 5.95
C GLN A 246 -11.33 -40.07 5.37
N THR A 247 -10.45 -39.11 5.67
CA THR A 247 -9.07 -39.11 5.20
C THR A 247 -8.19 -39.92 6.15
N GLN A 248 -7.13 -40.51 5.62
CA GLN A 248 -6.12 -41.22 6.42
C GLN A 248 -4.81 -40.44 6.36
N ALA A 249 -4.40 -39.88 7.50
CA ALA A 249 -3.14 -39.15 7.61
C ALA A 249 -1.94 -40.10 7.45
N ILE A 250 -0.92 -39.64 6.74
CA ILE A 250 0.37 -40.34 6.63
C ILE A 250 1.28 -39.86 7.77
N SER A 251 1.52 -40.75 8.73
CA SER A 251 2.21 -40.43 9.99
C SER A 251 3.52 -39.66 9.79
N GLY A 252 3.68 -38.58 10.55
CA GLY A 252 4.87 -37.72 10.51
C GLY A 252 4.97 -36.82 9.27
N THR A 253 3.92 -36.73 8.46
CA THR A 253 3.87 -35.89 7.25
C THR A 253 2.57 -35.06 7.15
N ASN A 254 2.56 -34.05 6.29
CA ASN A 254 1.36 -33.26 5.97
C ASN A 254 0.48 -33.91 4.89
N PHE A 255 0.80 -35.15 4.47
CA PHE A 255 0.04 -35.87 3.46
C PHE A 255 -1.11 -36.65 4.08
N GLU A 256 -2.21 -36.71 3.35
CA GLU A 256 -3.37 -37.53 3.68
C GLU A 256 -3.84 -38.30 2.44
N THR A 257 -4.50 -39.42 2.65
CA THR A 257 -5.03 -40.24 1.56
C THR A 257 -6.54 -40.32 1.62
N TYR A 258 -7.17 -40.29 0.45
CA TYR A 258 -8.61 -40.43 0.27
C TYR A 258 -8.89 -41.02 -1.11
N GLN A 259 -9.75 -42.04 -1.18
CA GLN A 259 -10.13 -42.71 -2.45
C GLN A 259 -8.92 -43.12 -3.33
N ASN A 260 -7.90 -43.71 -2.73
CA ASN A 260 -6.64 -44.12 -3.38
C ASN A 260 -5.86 -42.96 -4.06
N ARG A 261 -6.08 -41.72 -3.63
CA ARG A 261 -5.31 -40.54 -4.02
C ARG A 261 -4.58 -39.97 -2.82
N VAL A 262 -3.52 -39.22 -3.08
CA VAL A 262 -2.71 -38.55 -2.06
C VAL A 262 -2.93 -37.05 -2.16
N TYR A 263 -3.10 -36.42 -1.02
CA TYR A 263 -3.30 -34.99 -0.89
C TYR A 263 -2.29 -34.41 0.09
N ILE A 264 -1.93 -33.14 -0.08
CA ILE A 264 -1.06 -32.38 0.83
C ILE A 264 -1.85 -31.23 1.43
N LEU A 265 -1.84 -31.13 2.76
CA LEU A 265 -2.35 -29.95 3.46
C LEU A 265 -1.28 -28.86 3.50
N LYS A 266 -1.53 -27.74 2.81
CA LYS A 266 -0.68 -26.54 2.85
C LYS A 266 -1.32 -25.53 3.79
N GLN A 267 -0.67 -25.26 4.93
CA GLN A 267 -1.20 -24.32 5.92
C GLN A 267 -1.52 -22.95 5.31
N GLY A 268 -2.77 -22.49 5.47
CA GLY A 268 -3.26 -21.23 4.92
C GLY A 268 -3.62 -21.25 3.43
N GLN A 269 -3.33 -22.34 2.70
CA GLN A 269 -3.65 -22.49 1.27
C GLN A 269 -4.66 -23.62 1.00
N GLY A 270 -4.91 -24.50 1.98
CA GLY A 270 -5.85 -25.61 1.83
C GLY A 270 -5.19 -26.91 1.37
N THR A 271 -6.00 -27.83 0.87
CA THR A 271 -5.57 -29.18 0.51
C THR A 271 -5.40 -29.31 -1.00
N PHE A 272 -4.30 -29.91 -1.45
CA PHE A 272 -3.98 -30.06 -2.88
C PHE A 272 -3.81 -31.52 -3.25
N LEU A 273 -4.30 -31.92 -4.41
CA LEU A 273 -4.10 -33.26 -4.96
C LEU A 273 -2.67 -33.41 -5.48
N LEU A 274 -1.97 -34.49 -5.10
CA LEU A 274 -0.67 -34.80 -5.67
C LEU A 274 -0.82 -35.36 -7.09
N PRO A 275 -0.04 -34.88 -8.07
CA PRO A 275 -0.12 -35.37 -9.43
C PRO A 275 0.52 -36.76 -9.58
N GLN A 276 -0.08 -37.60 -10.41
CA GLN A 276 0.49 -38.86 -10.90
C GLN A 276 0.84 -39.88 -9.79
N VAL A 277 0.09 -39.90 -8.70
CA VAL A 277 0.32 -40.83 -7.58
C VAL A 277 -0.98 -41.48 -7.10
N LYS A 278 -0.87 -42.77 -6.78
CA LYS A 278 -1.88 -43.52 -6.04
C LYS A 278 -1.40 -43.73 -4.60
N ALA A 279 -2.34 -43.82 -3.67
CA ALA A 279 -2.03 -43.92 -2.24
C ALA A 279 -1.22 -45.18 -1.90
N ASP A 280 -1.50 -46.31 -2.55
CA ASP A 280 -0.78 -47.58 -2.39
C ASP A 280 0.68 -47.55 -2.88
N GLN A 281 1.05 -46.55 -3.69
CA GLN A 281 2.39 -46.38 -4.25
C GLN A 281 3.19 -45.27 -3.55
N PHE A 282 2.58 -44.59 -2.58
CA PHE A 282 3.18 -43.41 -1.96
C PHE A 282 3.73 -43.73 -0.58
N THR A 283 4.92 -43.22 -0.32
CA THR A 283 5.60 -43.29 0.98
C THR A 283 5.93 -41.89 1.43
N GLY A 284 5.36 -41.46 2.56
CA GLY A 284 5.76 -40.22 3.22
C GLY A 284 7.17 -40.35 3.81
N LEU A 285 8.02 -39.35 3.57
CA LEU A 285 9.36 -39.28 4.16
C LEU A 285 9.30 -38.53 5.49
N ALA A 286 8.91 -39.23 6.55
CA ALA A 286 8.92 -38.69 7.92
C ALA A 286 10.36 -38.49 8.43
N LEU A 287 10.53 -37.57 9.39
CA LEU A 287 11.83 -37.24 9.99
C LEU A 287 12.18 -38.10 11.21
N ASN A 288 11.89 -39.40 11.17
CA ASN A 288 12.05 -40.28 12.32
C ASN A 288 13.51 -40.45 12.76
N ASN A 289 14.47 -40.05 11.92
CA ASN A 289 15.91 -40.23 12.14
C ASN A 289 16.60 -38.98 12.72
N LEU A 290 15.90 -37.86 12.95
CA LEU A 290 16.48 -36.66 13.55
C LEU A 290 16.34 -36.68 15.09
N PRO A 291 17.44 -36.55 15.85
CA PRO A 291 17.39 -36.46 17.31
C PRO A 291 16.73 -35.16 17.79
N ASP A 292 16.09 -35.21 18.96
CA ASP A 292 15.48 -34.06 19.66
C ASP A 292 14.50 -33.25 18.80
N ARG A 293 13.77 -33.99 17.95
CA ARG A 293 12.75 -33.45 17.07
C ARG A 293 11.46 -33.17 17.86
N ALA A 294 10.86 -32.01 17.64
CA ALA A 294 9.52 -31.74 18.14
C ALA A 294 8.49 -32.68 17.45
N PRO A 295 7.61 -33.36 18.22
CA PRO A 295 6.66 -34.34 17.67
C PRO A 295 5.63 -33.74 16.70
N GLU A 296 5.45 -32.43 16.75
CA GLU A 296 4.48 -31.65 15.95
C GLU A 296 5.00 -31.28 14.55
N LEU A 297 6.27 -31.57 14.24
CA LEU A 297 6.80 -31.26 12.93
C LEU A 297 6.26 -32.30 11.93
N TYR A 298 5.79 -31.82 10.79
CA TYR A 298 5.32 -32.69 9.71
C TYR A 298 6.21 -32.48 8.49
N SER A 299 6.59 -33.58 7.85
CA SER A 299 7.30 -33.54 6.58
C SER A 299 6.37 -33.13 5.44
N ASN A 300 6.87 -32.28 4.56
CA ASN A 300 6.25 -31.95 3.28
C ASN A 300 6.78 -32.83 2.14
N VAL A 301 7.52 -33.91 2.45
CA VAL A 301 8.24 -34.71 1.45
C VAL A 301 7.73 -36.14 1.45
N GLY A 302 7.50 -36.67 0.26
CA GLY A 302 7.11 -38.05 0.04
C GLY A 302 7.61 -38.56 -1.30
N LYS A 303 7.44 -39.84 -1.56
CA LYS A 303 7.96 -40.46 -2.78
C LYS A 303 7.13 -41.64 -3.26
N THR A 304 7.23 -41.93 -4.55
CA THR A 304 6.81 -43.18 -5.20
C THR A 304 8.05 -43.92 -5.69
N LEU A 305 7.93 -45.05 -6.39
CA LEU A 305 9.11 -45.69 -7.01
C LEU A 305 9.83 -44.81 -8.03
N GLN A 306 9.12 -43.87 -8.66
CA GLN A 306 9.64 -43.05 -9.76
C GLN A 306 9.92 -41.60 -9.35
N TYR A 307 9.08 -41.02 -8.49
CA TYR A 307 9.09 -39.59 -8.23
C TYR A 307 9.29 -39.28 -6.75
N VAL A 308 9.98 -38.17 -6.50
CA VAL A 308 10.04 -37.52 -5.19
C VAL A 308 9.18 -36.27 -5.26
N TYR A 309 8.43 -36.02 -4.20
CA TYR A 309 7.54 -34.88 -4.08
C TYR A 309 7.98 -34.00 -2.92
N TRP A 310 8.03 -32.69 -3.15
CA TRP A 310 7.90 -31.69 -2.09
C TRP A 310 6.55 -31.00 -2.26
N GLN A 311 5.67 -31.17 -1.29
CA GLN A 311 4.24 -30.88 -1.41
C GLN A 311 3.65 -31.55 -2.66
N ASP A 312 3.08 -30.78 -3.58
CA ASP A 312 2.53 -31.18 -4.87
C ASP A 312 3.52 -31.06 -6.04
N HIS A 313 4.76 -30.64 -5.78
CA HIS A 313 5.81 -30.49 -6.79
C HIS A 313 6.68 -31.74 -6.91
N ILE A 314 6.92 -32.18 -8.15
CA ILE A 314 7.86 -33.28 -8.45
C ILE A 314 9.29 -32.74 -8.49
N LEU A 315 10.17 -33.32 -7.68
CA LEU A 315 11.62 -33.06 -7.67
C LEU A 315 12.31 -34.00 -8.67
N SER A 316 12.17 -33.70 -9.96
CA SER A 316 12.54 -34.61 -11.07
C SER A 316 14.01 -35.03 -11.12
N GLY A 317 14.89 -34.25 -10.48
CA GLY A 317 16.32 -34.57 -10.42
C GLY A 317 16.69 -35.62 -9.38
N LEU A 318 15.84 -35.88 -8.38
CA LEU A 318 16.15 -36.81 -7.30
C LEU A 318 15.83 -38.26 -7.66
N ASN A 319 16.78 -39.15 -7.38
CA ASN A 319 16.60 -40.59 -7.41
C ASN A 319 15.76 -41.05 -6.21
N SER A 320 14.49 -41.35 -6.46
CA SER A 320 13.54 -41.75 -5.42
C SER A 320 14.03 -42.88 -4.49
N ALA A 321 14.70 -43.90 -5.02
CA ALA A 321 15.18 -45.02 -4.22
C ALA A 321 16.21 -44.58 -3.17
N ARG A 322 17.00 -43.55 -3.48
CA ARG A 322 18.09 -43.04 -2.64
C ARG A 322 17.76 -41.74 -1.92
N THR A 323 16.59 -41.17 -2.17
CA THR A 323 16.17 -39.92 -1.53
C THR A 323 15.99 -40.08 -0.02
N SER A 324 16.58 -39.14 0.70
CA SER A 324 16.39 -38.90 2.12
C SER A 324 15.88 -37.47 2.35
N TYR A 325 15.03 -37.32 3.36
CA TYR A 325 14.57 -36.01 3.83
C TYR A 325 15.40 -35.62 5.05
N LEU A 326 16.07 -34.46 4.98
CA LEU A 326 16.98 -33.96 6.02
C LEU A 326 16.30 -33.05 7.04
N GLY A 327 15.04 -32.68 6.79
CA GLY A 327 14.29 -31.72 7.59
C GLY A 327 14.37 -30.31 7.03
N ASN A 328 13.52 -29.43 7.55
CA ASN A 328 13.50 -28.00 7.20
C ASN A 328 13.45 -27.75 5.68
N ASP A 329 12.62 -28.54 5.00
CA ASP A 329 12.41 -28.55 3.54
C ASP A 329 13.61 -29.00 2.69
N PHE A 330 14.67 -29.56 3.28
CA PHE A 330 15.80 -30.11 2.53
C PHE A 330 15.64 -31.59 2.21
N SER A 331 15.78 -31.93 0.92
CA SER A 331 15.80 -33.32 0.44
C SER A 331 17.06 -33.55 -0.39
N LYS A 332 17.63 -34.75 -0.31
CA LYS A 332 18.82 -35.11 -1.10
C LYS A 332 18.78 -36.55 -1.54
N ASP A 333 19.53 -36.85 -2.58
CA ASP A 333 20.05 -38.18 -2.87
C ASP A 333 21.59 -38.14 -2.87
N ASP A 334 22.26 -39.08 -3.54
CA ASP A 334 23.72 -39.14 -3.62
C ASP A 334 24.34 -38.07 -4.54
N GLN A 335 23.54 -37.44 -5.41
CA GLN A 335 24.01 -36.56 -6.49
C GLN A 335 23.45 -35.14 -6.42
N GLN A 336 22.27 -34.96 -5.86
CA GLN A 336 21.52 -33.71 -5.90
C GLN A 336 20.92 -33.38 -4.54
N VAL A 337 20.79 -32.08 -4.32
CA VAL A 337 20.18 -31.52 -3.11
C VAL A 337 19.14 -30.49 -3.52
N TYR A 338 18.00 -30.53 -2.85
CA TYR A 338 16.90 -29.61 -3.04
C TYR A 338 16.53 -28.94 -1.72
N PHE A 339 16.28 -27.64 -1.78
CA PHE A 339 15.50 -26.92 -0.78
C PHE A 339 14.14 -26.64 -1.40
N ARG A 340 13.08 -27.26 -0.87
CA ARG A 340 11.75 -27.22 -1.49
C ARG A 340 11.82 -27.70 -2.94
N ASP A 341 11.31 -26.93 -3.89
CA ASP A 341 11.37 -27.15 -5.33
C ASP A 341 12.66 -26.63 -6.00
N LYS A 342 13.63 -26.10 -5.23
CA LYS A 342 14.86 -25.49 -5.77
C LYS A 342 16.08 -26.40 -5.64
N HIS A 343 16.70 -26.72 -6.77
CA HIS A 343 17.94 -27.47 -6.84
C HIS A 343 19.15 -26.60 -6.41
N LEU A 344 20.01 -27.13 -5.53
CA LEU A 344 21.27 -26.53 -5.10
C LEU A 344 22.42 -27.06 -5.96
N ALA A 345 22.64 -26.44 -7.12
CA ALA A 345 23.56 -26.97 -8.15
C ALA A 345 25.03 -27.14 -7.73
N ASN A 346 25.50 -26.39 -6.74
CA ASN A 346 26.90 -26.42 -6.29
C ASN A 346 27.08 -27.16 -4.96
N ALA A 347 26.06 -27.89 -4.50
CA ALA A 347 26.14 -28.65 -3.27
C ALA A 347 26.78 -30.02 -3.47
N ASN A 348 27.73 -30.37 -2.60
CA ASN A 348 28.25 -31.73 -2.57
C ASN A 348 27.23 -32.65 -1.88
N ALA A 349 26.35 -33.23 -2.69
CA ALA A 349 25.25 -34.07 -2.22
C ALA A 349 25.73 -35.23 -1.35
N ALA A 350 26.85 -35.89 -1.65
CA ALA A 350 27.34 -37.03 -0.87
C ALA A 350 27.52 -36.68 0.63
N ASN A 351 28.13 -35.52 0.91
CA ASN A 351 28.45 -35.06 2.26
C ASN A 351 27.43 -34.07 2.83
N PHE A 352 26.33 -33.82 2.12
CA PHE A 352 25.33 -32.83 2.54
C PHE A 352 24.52 -33.32 3.75
N THR A 353 24.49 -32.52 4.81
CA THR A 353 23.88 -32.83 6.11
C THR A 353 23.22 -31.59 6.74
N ALA A 354 22.26 -31.81 7.63
CA ALA A 354 21.66 -30.72 8.40
C ALA A 354 22.64 -30.23 9.48
N VAL A 355 22.66 -28.91 9.72
CA VAL A 355 23.26 -28.37 10.95
C VAL A 355 22.20 -28.49 12.03
N LEU A 356 22.48 -29.27 13.07
CA LEU A 356 21.54 -29.48 14.17
C LEU A 356 21.68 -28.36 15.20
N HIS A 357 20.55 -27.90 15.72
CA HIS A 357 20.52 -26.92 16.79
C HIS A 357 20.48 -27.67 18.14
N PRO A 358 21.26 -27.22 19.16
CA PRO A 358 21.54 -28.02 20.36
C PRO A 358 20.35 -28.24 21.28
N THR A 359 19.25 -27.49 21.13
CA THR A 359 18.05 -27.60 21.98
C THR A 359 16.77 -27.94 21.24
N PHE A 360 16.74 -27.82 19.91
CA PHE A 360 15.56 -28.13 19.08
C PHE A 360 15.99 -28.35 17.64
N ASN A 361 15.39 -29.31 16.94
CA ASN A 361 15.53 -29.42 15.48
C ASN A 361 14.16 -29.16 14.84
N ALA A 362 13.76 -27.89 14.81
CA ALA A 362 12.44 -27.41 14.38
C ALA A 362 12.43 -26.78 12.98
N LEU A 363 11.23 -26.64 12.39
CA LEU A 363 10.90 -26.07 11.05
C LEU A 363 11.31 -24.60 10.84
N VAL A 364 12.18 -24.05 11.69
CA VAL A 364 12.65 -22.67 11.67
C VAL A 364 14.18 -22.54 11.57
N TYR A 365 14.94 -23.63 11.73
CA TYR A 365 16.40 -23.63 11.66
C TYR A 365 16.91 -24.15 10.31
N PHE A 366 16.96 -23.28 9.29
CA PHE A 366 17.20 -23.67 7.89
C PHE A 366 18.68 -23.79 7.48
N TYR A 367 19.55 -24.23 8.40
CA TYR A 367 20.98 -24.36 8.13
C TYR A 367 21.36 -25.81 7.81
N VAL A 368 22.16 -25.94 6.75
CA VAL A 368 22.68 -27.21 6.24
C VAL A 368 24.12 -26.98 5.78
N LYS A 369 24.88 -28.06 5.60
CA LYS A 369 26.27 -27.98 5.20
C LYS A 369 26.68 -29.18 4.36
N ASP A 370 27.72 -28.98 3.56
CA ASP A 370 28.54 -30.07 3.04
C ASP A 370 29.98 -29.94 3.57
N ASP A 371 30.92 -30.57 2.89
CA ASP A 371 32.35 -30.52 3.24
C ASP A 371 33.02 -29.19 2.90
N GLN A 372 32.44 -28.38 2.02
CA GLN A 372 33.04 -27.15 1.51
C GLN A 372 32.37 -25.89 2.05
N GLN A 373 31.05 -25.91 2.22
CA GLN A 373 30.28 -24.72 2.55
C GLN A 373 29.06 -25.00 3.42
N VAL A 374 28.62 -23.94 4.09
CA VAL A 374 27.37 -23.90 4.88
C VAL A 374 26.33 -23.15 4.06
N TYR A 375 25.07 -23.52 4.20
CA TYR A 375 23.97 -22.87 3.50
C TYR A 375 22.86 -22.47 4.46
N TYR A 376 22.19 -21.38 4.13
CA TYR A 376 20.87 -21.03 4.65
C TYR A 376 19.87 -21.09 3.49
N LYS A 377 18.92 -22.02 3.55
CA LYS A 377 18.01 -22.31 2.41
C LYS A 377 18.81 -22.57 1.13
N THR A 378 18.67 -21.72 0.11
CA THR A 378 19.38 -21.81 -1.18
C THR A 378 20.67 -21.00 -1.23
N HIS A 379 21.05 -20.30 -0.16
CA HIS A 379 22.20 -19.39 -0.15
C HIS A 379 23.42 -20.03 0.51
N ALA A 380 24.52 -20.13 -0.21
CA ALA A 380 25.81 -20.49 0.36
C ALA A 380 26.38 -19.33 1.20
N LEU A 381 26.92 -19.64 2.37
CA LEU A 381 27.43 -18.70 3.36
C LEU A 381 28.95 -18.68 3.32
N SER A 382 29.52 -17.61 2.77
CA SER A 382 30.96 -17.52 2.53
C SER A 382 31.77 -17.25 3.82
N GLY A 383 32.83 -18.03 4.00
CA GLY A 383 33.77 -17.86 5.11
C GLY A 383 33.34 -18.49 6.43
N LEU A 384 32.21 -19.19 6.49
CA LEU A 384 31.91 -20.13 7.57
C LEU A 384 32.65 -21.45 7.32
N ASN A 385 33.32 -21.98 8.34
CA ASN A 385 33.93 -23.30 8.33
C ASN A 385 32.85 -24.37 8.59
N PRO A 386 32.52 -25.26 7.63
CA PRO A 386 31.47 -26.26 7.81
C PRO A 386 31.70 -27.22 8.97
N GLN A 387 32.96 -27.53 9.30
CA GLN A 387 33.29 -28.45 10.39
C GLN A 387 33.14 -27.83 11.78
N GLN A 388 33.20 -26.50 11.86
CA GLN A 388 33.13 -25.74 13.12
C GLN A 388 31.82 -24.96 13.29
N SER A 389 30.96 -24.97 12.27
CA SER A 389 29.71 -24.21 12.29
C SER A 389 28.70 -24.82 13.25
N GLN A 390 28.18 -23.98 14.13
CA GLN A 390 27.28 -24.35 15.20
C GLN A 390 26.20 -23.27 15.44
N ALA A 391 25.05 -23.70 15.93
CA ALA A 391 23.97 -22.81 16.31
C ALA A 391 24.25 -22.13 17.67
N PHE A 392 23.69 -20.95 17.88
CA PHE A 392 23.57 -20.39 19.23
C PHE A 392 22.38 -21.03 19.95
N SER A 393 22.58 -21.53 21.17
CA SER A 393 21.56 -22.28 21.92
C SER A 393 20.22 -21.55 22.12
N ASN A 394 20.25 -20.21 22.13
CA ASN A 394 19.10 -19.37 22.40
C ASN A 394 18.44 -18.83 21.12
N SER A 395 18.86 -19.26 19.93
CA SER A 395 18.33 -18.70 18.68
C SER A 395 18.25 -19.67 17.50
N SER A 396 17.11 -19.67 16.83
CA SER A 396 16.88 -20.40 15.57
C SER A 396 17.34 -19.66 14.31
N GLN A 397 17.84 -18.43 14.44
CA GLN A 397 18.12 -17.58 13.28
C GLN A 397 19.61 -17.30 13.08
N TYR A 398 20.46 -17.59 14.06
CA TYR A 398 21.89 -17.32 13.99
C TYR A 398 22.71 -18.62 13.91
N ILE A 399 23.83 -18.53 13.21
CA ILE A 399 24.86 -19.56 13.15
C ILE A 399 26.22 -18.89 13.24
N HIS A 400 27.21 -19.59 13.77
CA HIS A 400 28.57 -19.07 13.83
C HIS A 400 29.60 -20.19 13.74
N ASP A 401 30.84 -19.80 13.45
CA ASP A 401 32.02 -20.63 13.69
C ASP A 401 32.98 -19.89 14.63
N GLN A 402 34.29 -20.14 14.53
CA GLN A 402 35.30 -19.45 15.34
C GLN A 402 35.61 -18.01 14.89
N SER A 403 35.15 -17.61 13.71
CA SER A 403 35.58 -16.40 13.00
C SER A 403 34.44 -15.46 12.62
N VAL A 404 33.27 -15.99 12.28
CA VAL A 404 32.16 -15.21 11.73
C VAL A 404 30.83 -15.59 12.37
N VAL A 405 29.93 -14.62 12.41
CA VAL A 405 28.54 -14.78 12.84
C VAL A 405 27.63 -14.44 11.67
N TYR A 406 26.60 -15.25 11.47
CA TYR A 406 25.55 -15.01 10.49
C TYR A 406 24.20 -14.92 11.18
N TYR A 407 23.38 -13.99 10.71
CA TYR A 407 21.93 -14.02 10.87
C TYR A 407 21.32 -14.45 9.54
N GLN A 408 20.69 -15.61 9.48
CA GLN A 408 20.18 -16.22 8.26
C GLN A 408 21.26 -16.25 7.16
N ASP A 409 21.03 -15.57 6.03
CA ASP A 409 21.98 -15.44 4.91
C ASP A 409 22.91 -14.21 5.03
N LYS A 410 22.81 -13.42 6.12
CA LYS A 410 23.56 -12.17 6.30
C LYS A 410 24.74 -12.35 7.25
N LYS A 411 25.94 -12.08 6.72
CA LYS A 411 27.17 -12.00 7.50
C LYS A 411 27.18 -10.75 8.37
N LEU A 412 27.37 -10.92 9.67
CA LEU A 412 27.48 -9.81 10.61
C LEU A 412 28.95 -9.43 10.80
N GLN A 413 29.31 -8.23 10.40
CA GLN A 413 30.70 -7.77 10.37
C GLN A 413 31.10 -7.19 11.72
N GLY A 414 32.37 -7.35 12.11
CA GLY A 414 32.91 -6.74 13.32
C GLY A 414 32.52 -7.42 14.64
N LEU A 415 31.67 -8.44 14.62
CA LEU A 415 31.42 -9.29 15.79
C LEU A 415 32.54 -10.32 15.98
N ASN A 416 33.04 -10.43 17.21
CA ASN A 416 33.85 -11.55 17.65
C ASN A 416 32.96 -12.78 17.87
N ALA A 417 33.04 -13.74 16.94
CA ALA A 417 32.19 -14.94 16.95
C ALA A 417 32.30 -15.78 18.24
N LYS A 418 33.46 -15.77 18.92
CA LYS A 418 33.66 -16.53 20.17
C LYS A 418 33.04 -15.85 21.40
N GLN A 419 32.87 -14.54 21.34
CA GLN A 419 32.33 -13.73 22.44
C GLN A 419 30.88 -13.30 22.22
N THR A 420 30.36 -13.51 21.01
CA THR A 420 29.02 -13.10 20.65
C THR A 420 27.97 -13.84 21.48
N GLN A 421 27.00 -13.10 21.99
CA GLN A 421 25.82 -13.58 22.67
C GLN A 421 24.58 -13.16 21.89
N ILE A 422 23.57 -14.03 21.87
CA ILE A 422 22.27 -13.74 21.28
C ILE A 422 21.25 -13.61 22.41
N MET A 423 20.67 -12.42 22.53
CA MET A 423 19.59 -12.12 23.44
C MET A 423 18.29 -12.12 22.65
N SER A 424 17.46 -13.13 22.90
CA SER A 424 16.19 -13.27 22.21
C SER A 424 15.16 -12.31 22.79
N GLY A 425 14.78 -11.31 22.00
CA GLY A 425 13.79 -10.31 22.39
C GLY A 425 12.44 -10.61 21.77
N SER A 426 11.42 -10.68 22.62
CA SER A 426 10.05 -10.53 22.18
C SER A 426 9.28 -9.72 23.22
N ASN A 427 8.35 -8.93 22.74
CA ASN A 427 7.45 -8.17 23.57
C ASN A 427 6.07 -8.14 22.91
N ARG A 428 5.14 -7.36 23.49
CA ARG A 428 3.77 -7.26 22.96
C ARG A 428 3.67 -6.67 21.55
N PHE A 429 4.68 -5.94 21.10
CA PHE A 429 4.71 -5.15 19.87
C PHE A 429 5.70 -5.69 18.83
N SER A 430 6.69 -6.46 19.26
CA SER A 430 7.77 -6.99 18.44
C SER A 430 8.00 -8.45 18.78
N GLN A 431 7.95 -9.31 17.77
CA GLN A 431 8.27 -10.73 17.90
C GLN A 431 9.57 -11.01 17.16
N ASN A 432 10.45 -11.80 17.77
CA ASN A 432 11.74 -12.22 17.19
C ASN A 432 12.71 -11.06 16.86
N LEU A 433 12.74 -10.01 17.67
CA LEU A 433 13.79 -8.98 17.58
C LEU A 433 14.93 -9.38 18.51
N ASN A 434 15.95 -10.01 17.95
CA ASN A 434 17.08 -10.51 18.72
C ASN A 434 18.23 -9.51 18.67
N LEU A 435 18.90 -9.31 19.80
CA LEU A 435 20.14 -8.54 19.87
C LEU A 435 21.34 -9.52 19.86
N ALA A 436 22.21 -9.37 18.87
CA ALA A 436 23.51 -10.02 18.81
C ALA A 436 24.61 -9.03 19.20
N THR A 437 25.46 -9.40 20.16
CA THR A 437 26.57 -8.54 20.58
C THR A 437 27.73 -9.33 21.18
N ASP A 438 28.95 -8.86 20.98
CA ASP A 438 30.17 -9.31 21.65
C ASP A 438 30.64 -8.32 22.74
N GLY A 439 29.84 -7.29 23.04
CA GLY A 439 30.17 -6.17 23.93
C GLY A 439 30.77 -4.95 23.22
N HIS A 440 31.13 -5.04 21.94
CA HIS A 440 31.69 -3.94 21.14
C HIS A 440 30.82 -3.60 19.93
N ALA A 441 30.33 -4.62 19.22
CA ALA A 441 29.38 -4.46 18.14
C ALA A 441 27.99 -4.93 18.57
N TYR A 442 26.95 -4.30 18.02
CA TYR A 442 25.56 -4.55 18.35
C TYR A 442 24.74 -4.66 17.07
N TYR A 443 23.97 -5.74 16.95
CA TYR A 443 23.13 -6.04 15.81
C TYR A 443 21.73 -6.40 16.28
N LEU A 444 20.72 -5.78 15.70
CA LEU A 444 19.32 -6.16 15.87
C LEU A 444 18.92 -6.98 14.65
N ASN A 445 18.85 -8.31 14.83
CA ASN A 445 18.80 -9.27 13.73
C ASN A 445 19.98 -9.05 12.75
N GLU A 446 19.72 -8.78 11.48
CA GLU A 446 20.76 -8.47 10.50
C GLU A 446 21.25 -7.02 10.52
N GLN A 447 20.54 -6.12 11.21
CA GLN A 447 20.79 -4.68 11.13
C GLN A 447 21.80 -4.25 12.19
N PRO A 448 22.94 -3.62 11.82
CA PRO A 448 23.82 -3.03 12.80
C PRO A 448 23.09 -1.91 13.55
N LEU A 449 23.39 -1.73 14.83
CA LEU A 449 22.81 -0.67 15.63
C LEU A 449 23.14 0.70 14.98
N PRO A 450 22.17 1.63 14.86
CA PRO A 450 22.42 2.92 14.22
C PRO A 450 23.55 3.71 14.89
N HIS A 451 24.45 4.30 14.09
CA HIS A 451 25.53 5.16 14.58
C HIS A 451 25.06 6.57 14.99
N PHE A 452 23.77 6.87 14.83
CA PHE A 452 23.16 8.13 15.25
C PHE A 452 21.87 7.83 16.02
N ALA A 453 21.65 8.60 17.07
CA ALA A 453 20.40 8.61 17.82
C ALA A 453 19.61 9.87 17.52
N GLU A 454 18.29 9.75 17.37
CA GLU A 454 17.40 10.89 17.20
C GLU A 454 16.93 11.41 18.55
N HIS A 455 16.80 12.74 18.67
CA HIS A 455 16.12 13.34 19.81
C HIS A 455 14.60 13.20 19.69
N GLN A 456 13.88 13.37 20.80
CA GLN A 456 12.43 13.24 20.84
C GLN A 456 11.67 14.14 19.83
N PHE A 457 12.23 15.32 19.52
CA PHE A 457 11.59 16.28 18.62
C PHE A 457 12.32 16.39 17.30
N TRP A 458 13.57 16.88 17.32
CA TRP A 458 14.33 17.19 16.12
C TRP A 458 15.83 17.02 16.35
N GLY A 459 16.54 16.61 15.29
CA GLY A 459 17.99 16.49 15.26
C GLY A 459 18.49 15.11 15.68
N THR A 460 19.76 14.86 15.34
CA THR A 460 20.46 13.62 15.63
C THR A 460 21.77 13.92 16.36
N THR A 461 22.27 12.91 17.06
CA THR A 461 23.57 12.95 17.72
C THR A 461 24.30 11.64 17.41
N PRO A 462 25.62 11.69 17.15
CA PRO A 462 26.40 10.47 16.96
C PRO A 462 26.38 9.63 18.24
N VAL A 463 26.39 8.31 18.06
CA VAL A 463 26.52 7.33 19.14
C VAL A 463 28.00 6.97 19.26
N ASP A 464 28.56 7.08 20.46
CA ASP A 464 29.93 6.62 20.69
C ASP A 464 29.97 5.09 20.84
N ALA A 465 30.04 4.41 19.70
CA ALA A 465 30.10 2.94 19.64
C ALA A 465 31.30 2.35 20.41
N ALA A 466 32.40 3.09 20.58
CA ALA A 466 33.58 2.61 21.28
C ALA A 466 33.38 2.50 22.80
N GLN A 467 32.38 3.17 23.34
CA GLN A 467 32.06 3.22 24.78
C GLN A 467 30.63 2.76 25.07
N LEU A 468 29.92 2.29 24.05
CA LEU A 468 28.53 1.89 24.16
C LEU A 468 28.42 0.58 24.95
N GLN A 469 27.60 0.63 25.99
CA GLN A 469 27.28 -0.50 26.85
C GLN A 469 25.79 -0.85 26.69
N LEU A 470 25.49 -2.14 26.66
CA LEU A 470 24.11 -2.62 26.83
C LEU A 470 23.66 -2.34 28.26
N LEU A 471 22.65 -1.47 28.41
CA LEU A 471 22.07 -1.11 29.69
C LEU A 471 20.90 -2.02 30.06
N GLY A 472 20.15 -2.51 29.09
CA GLY A 472 19.11 -3.49 29.36
C GLY A 472 18.57 -4.18 28.12
N SER A 473 18.24 -5.45 28.27
CA SER A 473 17.65 -6.28 27.21
C SER A 473 16.14 -6.41 27.37
N GLN A 474 15.51 -6.92 26.31
CA GLN A 474 14.11 -7.32 26.36
C GLN A 474 13.94 -8.63 27.11
N SER A 475 12.75 -8.85 27.69
CA SER A 475 12.38 -10.12 28.33
C SER A 475 10.92 -10.47 28.08
N ASN A 476 10.66 -11.76 27.90
CA ASN A 476 9.31 -12.31 27.71
C ASN A 476 8.49 -12.46 29.01
N GLU A 477 9.00 -12.02 30.17
CA GLU A 477 8.36 -12.26 31.46
C GLU A 477 6.98 -11.58 31.61
N PRO A 478 6.02 -12.24 32.29
CA PRO A 478 4.70 -11.68 32.51
C PRO A 478 4.74 -10.56 33.56
N TYR A 479 4.91 -9.33 33.08
CA TYR A 479 4.55 -8.06 33.72
C TYR A 479 5.17 -7.69 35.10
N PRO A 480 5.84 -6.53 35.22
CA PRO A 480 6.17 -5.58 34.15
C PRO A 480 7.33 -6.13 33.30
N GLY A 481 7.05 -6.49 32.05
CA GLY A 481 8.06 -7.03 31.15
C GLY A 481 9.03 -5.93 30.72
N ASN A 482 10.28 -6.31 30.48
CA ASN A 482 11.28 -5.47 29.86
C ASN A 482 10.98 -5.36 28.35
N PHE A 483 10.47 -4.21 27.89
CA PHE A 483 9.97 -4.07 26.53
C PHE A 483 11.02 -3.49 25.55
N SER A 484 12.07 -2.83 26.03
CA SER A 484 13.02 -2.13 25.16
C SER A 484 14.45 -2.63 25.32
N TYR A 485 15.22 -2.61 24.23
CA TYR A 485 16.68 -2.58 24.31
C TYR A 485 17.15 -1.17 24.67
N LEU A 486 18.00 -1.09 25.68
CA LEU A 486 18.52 0.15 26.23
C LEU A 486 20.04 0.14 26.17
N PHE A 487 20.63 1.27 25.81
CA PHE A 487 22.09 1.42 25.71
C PHE A 487 22.53 2.67 26.45
N ALA A 488 23.80 2.72 26.84
CA ALA A 488 24.41 3.92 27.40
C ALA A 488 25.84 4.07 26.89
N ASP A 489 26.26 5.28 26.56
CA ASP A 489 27.66 5.62 26.34
C ASP A 489 28.17 6.54 27.46
N GLN A 490 29.27 7.27 27.27
CA GLN A 490 29.83 8.17 28.29
C GLN A 490 29.02 9.44 28.58
N GLN A 491 27.90 9.71 27.90
CA GLN A 491 27.14 10.94 28.15
C GLN A 491 25.63 10.76 27.98
N GLN A 492 25.19 9.69 27.34
CA GLN A 492 23.83 9.55 26.88
C GLN A 492 23.27 8.17 27.22
N VAL A 493 21.96 8.17 27.44
CA VAL A 493 21.16 6.96 27.55
C VAL A 493 20.25 6.90 26.34
N TYR A 494 20.22 5.73 25.71
CA TYR A 494 19.51 5.47 24.47
C TYR A 494 18.44 4.39 24.65
N VAL A 495 17.37 4.54 23.89
CA VAL A 495 16.29 3.57 23.75
C VAL A 495 16.23 3.16 22.29
N TYR A 496 16.23 1.87 21.99
CA TYR A 496 15.86 1.42 20.65
C TYR A 496 14.34 1.42 20.52
N ASP A 497 13.80 2.34 19.74
CA ASP A 497 12.38 2.37 19.40
C ASP A 497 12.13 1.45 18.21
N GLU A 498 11.58 0.28 18.49
CA GLU A 498 11.30 -0.77 17.50
C GLU A 498 10.26 -0.36 16.46
N PHE A 499 9.35 0.56 16.80
CA PHE A 499 8.30 0.97 15.87
C PHE A 499 8.87 1.82 14.74
N TYR A 500 9.81 2.70 15.08
CA TYR A 500 10.54 3.50 14.10
C TYR A 500 11.82 2.82 13.61
N GLN A 501 12.24 1.71 14.23
CA GLN A 501 13.52 1.03 14.00
C GLN A 501 14.71 2.00 14.15
N GLN A 502 14.65 2.83 15.19
CA GLN A 502 15.59 3.94 15.40
C GLN A 502 16.07 3.99 16.84
N LEU A 503 17.32 4.40 17.02
CA LEU A 503 17.84 4.74 18.33
C LEU A 503 17.36 6.14 18.74
N LYS A 504 16.81 6.27 19.94
CA LYS A 504 16.29 7.52 20.50
C LYS A 504 17.06 7.91 21.74
N VAL A 505 17.40 9.19 21.87
CA VAL A 505 18.03 9.71 23.08
C VAL A 505 16.97 9.83 24.17
N LEU A 506 17.13 9.06 25.25
CA LEU A 506 16.30 9.19 26.46
C LEU A 506 16.77 10.37 27.31
N TYR A 507 18.07 10.46 27.55
CA TYR A 507 18.66 11.52 28.37
C TYR A 507 20.12 11.78 27.99
N ARG A 508 20.53 13.05 28.11
CA ARG A 508 21.92 13.50 27.96
C ARG A 508 22.36 14.21 29.23
N PHE A 509 23.45 13.75 29.81
CA PHE A 509 24.08 14.38 30.96
C PHE A 509 24.87 15.63 30.54
N GLN A 510 24.82 16.69 31.34
CA GLN A 510 25.38 17.99 30.94
C GLN A 510 26.90 17.98 30.78
N GLN A 511 27.60 17.10 31.49
CA GLN A 511 29.03 16.88 31.37
C GLN A 511 29.28 15.41 30.98
N PRO A 512 30.38 15.08 30.27
CA PRO A 512 30.78 13.70 30.07
C PRO A 512 30.97 13.05 31.44
N VAL A 513 30.09 12.13 31.76
CA VAL A 513 30.11 11.38 33.02
C VAL A 513 30.36 9.95 32.62
N GLN A 514 31.44 9.32 33.10
CA GLN A 514 31.75 7.94 32.73
C GLN A 514 30.64 7.00 33.22
N LEU A 515 29.57 6.88 32.43
CA LEU A 515 28.38 6.12 32.81
C LEU A 515 28.79 4.66 32.89
N LYS A 516 28.54 4.07 34.05
CA LYS A 516 28.81 2.67 34.30
C LYS A 516 27.49 1.94 34.46
N VAL A 517 27.25 0.95 33.60
CA VAL A 517 26.16 -0.01 33.79
C VAL A 517 26.51 -0.89 34.98
N LEU A 518 25.65 -0.88 36.01
CA LEU A 518 25.86 -1.64 37.24
C LEU A 518 25.14 -3.00 37.19
N ALA A 519 23.95 -3.02 36.62
CA ALA A 519 23.11 -4.20 36.39
C ALA A 519 22.07 -3.88 35.31
N ASP A 520 21.19 -4.84 34.95
CA ASP A 520 20.07 -4.59 34.03
C ASP A 520 19.29 -3.36 34.49
N ARG A 521 19.22 -2.35 33.63
CA ARG A 521 18.50 -1.07 33.82
C ARG A 521 18.99 -0.22 34.98
N HIS A 522 20.13 -0.55 35.56
CA HIS A 522 20.80 0.19 36.62
C HIS A 522 22.12 0.78 36.12
N LEU A 523 22.30 2.08 36.28
CA LEU A 523 23.53 2.78 35.92
C LEU A 523 23.94 3.81 36.97
N SER A 524 25.20 4.25 36.91
CA SER A 524 25.71 5.35 37.73
C SER A 524 26.55 6.31 36.92
N ASP A 525 26.48 7.59 37.28
CA ASP A 525 27.36 8.66 36.81
C ASP A 525 28.56 8.90 37.76
N GLY A 526 28.74 8.05 38.78
CA GLY A 526 29.74 8.16 39.84
C GLY A 526 29.29 8.95 41.08
N GLN A 527 28.29 9.83 40.96
CA GLN A 527 27.73 10.59 42.09
C GLN A 527 26.35 10.07 42.52
N HIS A 528 25.56 9.62 41.55
CA HIS A 528 24.20 9.14 41.71
C HIS A 528 24.05 7.79 41.01
N THR A 529 23.06 7.04 41.48
CA THR A 529 22.57 5.83 40.82
C THR A 529 21.21 6.11 40.20
N TYR A 530 20.97 5.46 39.07
CA TYR A 530 19.75 5.61 38.28
C TYR A 530 19.18 4.25 37.92
N LEU A 531 17.86 4.16 37.98
CA LEU A 531 17.06 3.01 37.59
C LEU A 531 16.16 3.39 36.41
N ILE A 532 16.09 2.52 35.41
CA ILE A 532 15.12 2.63 34.31
C ILE A 532 13.94 1.70 34.56
N THR A 533 12.73 2.27 34.56
CA THR A 533 11.49 1.51 34.66
C THR A 533 10.68 1.63 33.38
N GLU A 534 10.02 0.53 32.99
CA GLU A 534 9.09 0.50 31.86
C GLU A 534 7.68 0.16 32.32
N LYS A 535 6.69 0.95 31.90
CA LYS A 535 5.28 0.73 32.22
C LYS A 535 4.44 0.73 30.96
N LEU A 536 3.71 -0.36 30.73
CA LEU A 536 2.74 -0.41 29.64
C LEU A 536 1.67 0.66 29.84
N TYR A 537 1.39 1.43 28.79
CA TYR A 537 0.38 2.48 28.81
C TYR A 537 -0.85 2.04 28.01
N ARG A 538 -2.00 1.95 28.69
CA ARG A 538 -3.30 1.62 28.10
C ARG A 538 -4.22 2.84 28.18
N SER A 539 -4.57 3.43 27.04
CA SER A 539 -5.68 4.39 26.96
C SER A 539 -6.99 3.63 26.71
N ARG A 540 -8.04 3.95 27.48
CA ARG A 540 -9.42 3.51 27.24
C ARG A 540 -10.10 4.52 26.32
N GLY A 541 -10.31 4.16 25.06
CA GLY A 541 -11.25 4.89 24.19
C GLY A 541 -12.69 4.55 24.60
N ARG A 542 -13.58 5.57 24.66
CA ARG A 542 -14.99 5.39 25.08
C ARG A 542 -15.89 4.78 24.00
N SER A 543 -15.44 4.51 22.78
CA SER A 543 -16.35 4.11 21.67
C SER A 543 -15.83 3.11 20.63
N SER A 544 -14.62 2.59 20.73
CA SER A 544 -14.18 1.49 19.86
C SER A 544 -13.18 0.62 20.60
N GLY A 545 -13.42 -0.69 20.65
CA GLY A 545 -12.71 -1.68 21.46
C GLY A 545 -11.21 -1.89 21.20
N SER A 546 -10.48 -0.92 20.65
CA SER A 546 -9.02 -0.98 20.51
C SER A 546 -8.33 -0.50 21.80
N THR A 547 -7.67 -1.40 22.51
CA THR A 547 -6.99 -1.09 23.78
C THR A 547 -5.54 -1.60 23.79
N THR A 548 -4.58 -0.69 23.65
CA THR A 548 -3.18 -0.65 24.18
C THR A 548 -2.32 0.21 23.23
N HIS A 549 -1.62 1.23 23.74
CA HIS A 549 -1.00 2.29 22.91
C HIS A 549 0.50 2.53 23.16
N GLY A 550 1.25 1.61 23.78
CA GLY A 550 2.71 1.71 23.90
C GLY A 550 3.23 1.50 25.32
N PHE A 551 4.46 1.92 25.58
CA PHE A 551 5.10 1.85 26.89
C PHE A 551 5.82 3.17 27.22
N LYS A 552 5.82 3.47 28.51
CA LYS A 552 6.49 4.62 29.09
C LYS A 552 7.77 4.14 29.76
N ILE A 553 8.90 4.67 29.30
CA ILE A 553 10.22 4.43 29.86
C ILE A 553 10.58 5.64 30.73
N SER A 554 10.98 5.41 31.97
CA SER A 554 11.36 6.49 32.90
C SER A 554 12.74 6.23 33.47
N LEU A 555 13.64 7.21 33.35
CA LEU A 555 14.91 7.25 34.04
C LEU A 555 14.71 7.94 35.39
N ILE A 556 15.00 7.23 36.47
CA ILE A 556 14.72 7.66 37.86
C ILE A 556 16.03 7.69 38.62
N ARG A 557 16.33 8.79 39.31
CA ARG A 557 17.44 8.84 40.26
C ARG A 557 17.01 8.21 41.58
N GLU A 558 17.78 7.25 42.08
CA GLU A 558 17.33 6.43 43.21
C GLU A 558 17.29 7.18 44.54
N LYS A 559 18.27 8.08 44.76
CA LYS A 559 18.44 8.83 46.02
C LYS A 559 17.17 9.57 46.45
N ASP A 560 16.48 10.19 45.50
CA ASP A 560 15.32 11.06 45.73
C ASP A 560 14.06 10.59 44.97
N GLN A 561 14.14 9.45 44.28
CA GLN A 561 13.09 8.92 43.39
C GLN A 561 12.66 9.94 42.32
N GLN A 562 13.52 10.90 41.97
CA GLN A 562 13.19 11.92 40.99
C GLN A 562 13.26 11.35 39.58
N ILE A 563 12.20 11.57 38.81
CA ILE A 563 12.16 11.24 37.39
C ILE A 563 12.98 12.29 36.63
N ILE A 564 14.09 11.84 36.04
CA ILE A 564 15.04 12.69 35.30
C ILE A 564 14.61 12.83 33.84
N ALA A 565 14.16 11.73 33.24
CA ALA A 565 13.74 11.70 31.84
C ALA A 565 12.63 10.69 31.62
N GLN A 566 11.82 10.94 30.58
CA GLN A 566 10.76 10.02 30.16
C GLN A 566 10.70 9.95 28.65
N TYR A 567 10.56 8.72 28.14
CA TYR A 567 10.28 8.44 26.74
C TYR A 567 8.99 7.64 26.63
N PHE A 568 8.20 7.94 25.60
CA PHE A 568 6.98 7.21 25.29
C PHE A 568 7.15 6.56 23.93
N ALA A 569 7.38 5.25 23.92
CA ALA A 569 7.37 4.49 22.68
C ALA A 569 5.92 4.33 22.23
N ARG A 570 5.61 4.87 21.04
CA ARG A 570 4.29 5.09 20.44
C ARG A 570 3.57 6.35 20.93
N ASN A 571 3.23 7.21 19.97
CA ASN A 571 2.57 8.48 20.20
C ASN A 571 1.15 8.23 20.75
N PRO A 572 0.81 8.64 21.98
CA PRO A 572 -0.61 8.82 22.28
C PRO A 572 -1.13 9.80 21.24
N SER A 573 -2.33 9.60 20.73
CA SER A 573 -3.07 10.57 19.91
C SER A 573 -3.37 11.90 20.64
N ALA A 574 -2.51 12.29 21.57
CA ALA A 574 -2.52 13.46 22.42
C ALA A 574 -1.19 14.22 22.35
N PHE A 575 -0.59 14.40 21.16
CA PHE A 575 0.13 15.65 20.92
C PHE A 575 -0.92 16.75 20.78
N ARG A 576 -1.43 17.24 21.93
CA ARG A 576 -2.06 18.55 21.94
C ARG A 576 -0.93 19.54 21.89
N LEU A 577 -0.91 20.42 20.87
CA LEU A 577 0.06 21.52 20.78
C LEU A 577 0.19 22.33 22.09
N SER A 578 -0.84 22.32 22.95
CA SER A 578 -0.80 22.94 24.27
C SER A 578 0.30 22.40 25.21
N SER A 579 0.69 21.13 25.11
CA SER A 579 1.72 20.55 25.99
C SER A 579 3.15 21.02 25.68
N LEU A 580 3.39 21.58 24.49
CA LEU A 580 4.66 22.24 24.14
C LEU A 580 4.83 23.57 24.89
N PHE A 581 3.73 24.19 25.32
CA PHE A 581 3.73 25.50 25.98
C PHE A 581 3.62 25.40 27.51
N ASP A 582 3.37 24.22 28.08
CA ASP A 582 3.20 24.04 29.53
C ASP A 582 4.52 23.89 30.31
N ARG A 583 5.68 23.79 29.64
CA ARG A 583 6.99 23.76 30.33
C ARG A 583 7.43 25.11 30.93
N THR A 584 6.71 26.20 30.67
CA THR A 584 7.03 27.53 31.23
C THR A 584 6.44 27.79 32.61
N LYS A 585 5.65 26.87 33.18
CA LYS A 585 5.00 27.09 34.49
C LYS A 585 5.74 26.56 35.72
N ILE A 586 6.92 25.95 35.59
CA ILE A 586 7.72 25.50 36.75
C ILE A 586 8.79 26.54 37.15
N ALA A 587 8.99 27.61 36.37
CA ALA A 587 9.95 28.68 36.69
C ALA A 587 9.32 29.95 37.29
N ALA A 588 8.05 29.92 37.73
CA ALA A 588 7.36 31.09 38.30
C ALA A 588 6.78 30.83 39.71
N SER A 589 7.41 29.92 40.46
CA SER A 589 7.20 29.82 41.91
C SER A 589 8.51 29.43 42.61
N GLN A 590 9.49 30.33 42.51
CA GLN A 590 10.46 30.62 43.57
C GLN A 590 10.67 32.13 43.61
#